data_AF-F5R8Y5-F1
#
_entry.id   AF-F5R8Y5-F1
#
_cell.length_a   1.000
_cell.length_b   1.000
_cell.length_c   1.000
_cell.angle_alpha   90.00
_cell.angle_beta   90.00
_cell.angle_gamma   90.00
#
_symmetry.space_group_name_H-M   'P 1'
#
loop_
_entity.id
_entity.type
_entity.pdbx_description
1 polymer ?
#
loop_
_entity_poly.entity_id
_entity_poly.type
_entity_poly.pdbx_seq_one_letter_code
_entity_poly.pdbx_strand_id
1 'polypeptide(L)'
;MNTHTARLSALMISALLCTGSVWAQSATTPSERMEHRIDARQARQEQRIDRGVQSGQLTRHETARLEHQQAHIDRVEDRALADGSLNRHEARHMEKMQDRAKRDIRRQKHDRQHAQ
;
A
#
# COMPACT_ATOMS: atom_id res chain seq x y z
N MET A 1 12.74 -0.85 74.92
CA MET A 1 14.12 -0.32 75.01
C MET A 1 14.39 0.43 73.73
N ASN A 2 14.47 1.76 73.82
CA ASN A 2 14.83 2.62 72.69
C ASN A 2 16.33 2.93 72.77
N THR A 3 17.07 2.71 71.69
CA THR A 3 18.31 3.44 71.40
C THR A 3 18.46 3.64 69.89
N HIS A 4 18.50 4.91 69.48
CA HIS A 4 18.92 5.39 68.17
C HIS A 4 20.45 5.31 68.01
N THR A 5 20.94 4.94 66.82
CA THR A 5 22.24 5.31 66.19
C THR A 5 22.35 4.47 64.90
N ALA A 6 22.87 4.89 63.75
CA ALA A 6 23.51 6.10 63.28
C ALA A 6 23.28 6.19 61.75
N ARG A 7 23.22 7.42 61.23
CA ARG A 7 23.44 7.71 59.81
C ARG A 7 24.94 7.58 59.54
N LEU A 8 25.34 7.10 58.35
CA LEU A 8 26.45 7.62 57.51
C LEU A 8 26.76 6.65 56.34
N SER A 9 26.42 7.13 55.14
CA SER A 9 27.19 7.09 53.89
C SER A 9 27.98 5.82 53.51
N ALA A 10 27.47 5.08 52.52
CA ALA A 10 28.31 4.30 51.61
C ALA A 10 27.85 4.53 50.16
N LEU A 11 28.68 5.28 49.44
CA LEU A 11 28.65 5.50 48.00
C LEU A 11 28.93 4.15 47.31
N MET A 12 27.97 3.59 46.59
CA MET A 12 28.18 2.39 45.75
C MET A 12 27.61 2.61 44.35
N ILE A 13 28.52 2.99 43.44
CA ILE A 13 28.77 2.42 42.11
C ILE A 13 27.53 2.15 41.24
N SER A 14 27.35 3.05 40.27
CA SER A 14 26.89 2.85 38.90
C SER A 14 26.50 1.43 38.47
N ALA A 15 25.21 1.20 38.24
CA ALA A 15 24.73 0.19 37.30
C ALA A 15 23.78 0.86 36.32
N LEU A 16 24.38 1.47 35.28
CA LEU A 16 23.72 1.90 34.06
C LEU A 16 23.17 0.64 33.37
N LEU A 17 21.95 0.23 33.70
CA LEU A 17 21.20 -0.72 32.89
C LEU A 17 20.85 0.01 31.60
N CYS A 18 21.73 -0.08 30.61
CA CYS A 18 21.47 0.29 29.24
C CYS A 18 20.16 -0.39 28.80
N THR A 19 19.07 0.38 28.81
CA THR A 19 17.85 0.08 28.07
C THR A 19 18.22 0.06 26.59
N GLY A 20 18.66 -1.11 26.10
CA GLY A 20 18.88 -1.36 24.70
C GLY A 20 17.54 -1.47 23.98
N SER A 21 16.84 -0.36 23.80
CA SER A 21 15.77 -0.29 22.81
C SER A 21 16.42 -0.31 21.44
N VAL A 22 16.71 -1.50 20.94
CA VAL A 22 16.98 -1.72 19.52
C VAL A 22 15.65 -1.46 18.81
N TRP A 23 15.43 -0.22 18.41
CA TRP A 23 14.40 0.09 17.41
C TRP A 23 14.90 -0.54 16.12
N ALA A 24 14.43 -1.75 15.83
CA ALA A 24 14.54 -2.34 14.51
C ALA A 24 13.82 -1.38 13.55
N GLN A 25 14.58 -0.54 12.86
CA GLN A 25 14.06 0.28 11.78
C GLN A 25 13.72 -0.68 10.64
N SER A 26 12.45 -1.05 10.53
CA SER A 26 11.92 -1.80 9.39
C SER A 26 12.10 -0.97 8.13
N ALA A 27 13.26 -1.11 7.47
CA ALA A 27 13.49 -0.49 6.19
C ALA A 27 12.65 -1.23 5.14
N THR A 28 11.58 -0.59 4.65
CA THR A 28 10.76 -1.13 3.56
C THR A 28 11.67 -1.41 2.35
N THR A 29 11.63 -2.64 1.86
CA THR A 29 12.41 -3.08 0.70
C THR A 29 11.96 -2.31 -0.55
N PRO A 30 12.81 -2.21 -1.58
CA PRO A 30 12.38 -1.64 -2.86
C PRO A 30 11.14 -2.32 -3.45
N SER A 31 11.00 -3.64 -3.27
CA SER A 31 9.84 -4.43 -3.72
C SER A 31 8.56 -3.99 -3.01
N GLU A 32 8.56 -3.99 -1.67
CA GLU A 32 7.41 -3.58 -0.85
C GLU A 32 6.99 -2.13 -1.15
N ARG A 33 7.95 -1.23 -1.38
CA ARG A 33 7.61 0.14 -1.82
C ARG A 33 6.86 0.15 -3.15
N MET A 34 7.19 -0.75 -4.07
CA MET A 34 6.54 -0.80 -5.39
C MET A 34 5.15 -1.39 -5.29
N GLU A 35 5.00 -2.49 -4.57
CA GLU A 35 3.71 -3.08 -4.19
C GLU A 35 2.78 -2.00 -3.61
N HIS A 36 3.20 -1.29 -2.57
CA HIS A 36 2.40 -0.19 -2.01
C HIS A 36 2.03 0.91 -3.01
N ARG A 37 2.90 1.22 -3.99
CA ARG A 37 2.57 2.18 -5.05
C ARG A 37 1.54 1.63 -6.03
N ILE A 38 1.55 0.32 -6.29
CA ILE A 38 0.61 -0.36 -7.19
C ILE A 38 -0.76 -0.41 -6.52
N ASP A 39 -0.83 -0.90 -5.27
CA ASP A 39 -2.04 -0.88 -4.44
C ASP A 39 -2.70 0.50 -4.40
N ALA A 40 -1.90 1.53 -4.10
CA ALA A 40 -2.40 2.91 -4.04
C ALA A 40 -2.93 3.40 -5.39
N ARG A 41 -2.45 2.84 -6.51
CA ARG A 41 -2.98 3.13 -7.84
C ARG A 41 -4.24 2.34 -8.15
N GLN A 42 -4.37 1.06 -7.79
CA GLN A 42 -5.64 0.33 -7.91
C GLN A 42 -6.73 1.03 -7.10
N ALA A 43 -6.48 1.32 -5.82
CA ALA A 43 -7.47 1.95 -4.95
C ALA A 43 -8.00 3.29 -5.51
N ARG A 44 -7.12 4.10 -6.11
CA ARG A 44 -7.52 5.36 -6.77
C ARG A 44 -8.31 5.12 -8.06
N GLN A 45 -8.04 4.03 -8.78
CA GLN A 45 -8.75 3.66 -10.00
C GLN A 45 -10.15 3.16 -9.67
N GLU A 46 -10.29 2.29 -8.68
CA GLU A 46 -11.57 1.86 -8.12
C GLU A 46 -12.42 3.05 -7.70
N GLN A 47 -11.85 3.98 -6.92
CA GLN A 47 -12.55 5.19 -6.54
C GLN A 47 -13.02 6.04 -7.74
N ARG A 48 -12.28 6.03 -8.86
CA ARG A 48 -12.69 6.74 -10.08
C ARG A 48 -13.82 6.02 -10.82
N ILE A 49 -13.83 4.69 -10.79
CA ILE A 49 -14.90 3.86 -11.34
C ILE A 49 -16.16 4.07 -10.50
N ASP A 50 -16.08 3.95 -9.18
CA ASP A 50 -17.18 4.19 -8.25
C ASP A 50 -17.82 5.56 -8.45
N ARG A 51 -17.00 6.62 -8.49
CA ARG A 51 -17.50 7.97 -8.76
C ARG A 51 -18.13 8.08 -10.15
N GLY A 52 -17.59 7.35 -11.14
CA GLY A 52 -18.17 7.28 -12.48
C GLY A 52 -19.56 6.65 -12.48
N VAL A 53 -19.74 5.57 -11.72
CA VAL A 53 -21.04 4.91 -11.51
C VAL A 53 -22.01 5.83 -10.79
N GLN A 54 -21.60 6.41 -9.67
CA GLN A 54 -22.44 7.28 -8.84
C GLN A 54 -22.90 8.55 -9.59
N SER A 55 -22.03 9.10 -10.44
CA SER A 55 -22.36 10.29 -11.25
C SER A 55 -23.08 9.97 -12.57
N GLY A 56 -23.26 8.68 -12.90
CA GLY A 56 -23.80 8.25 -14.19
C GLY A 56 -22.88 8.50 -15.40
N GLN A 57 -21.60 8.79 -15.16
CA GLN A 57 -20.57 8.93 -16.20
C GLN A 57 -20.12 7.58 -16.77
N LEU A 58 -20.42 6.47 -16.07
CA LEU A 58 -20.14 5.12 -16.54
C LEU A 58 -21.45 4.32 -16.57
N THR A 59 -21.68 3.65 -17.70
CA THR A 59 -22.76 2.68 -17.84
C THR A 59 -22.39 1.36 -17.14
N ARG A 60 -23.38 0.53 -16.83
CA ARG A 60 -23.15 -0.80 -16.22
C ARG A 60 -22.19 -1.66 -17.04
N HIS A 61 -22.27 -1.58 -18.37
CA HIS A 61 -21.41 -2.35 -19.26
C HIS A 61 -19.96 -1.86 -19.24
N GLU A 62 -19.75 -0.55 -19.23
CA GLU A 62 -18.41 0.05 -19.11
C GLU A 62 -17.79 -0.25 -17.76
N THR A 63 -18.55 -0.12 -16.68
CA THR A 63 -18.12 -0.52 -15.34
C THR A 63 -17.67 -1.98 -15.35
N ALA A 64 -18.50 -2.91 -15.81
CA ALA A 64 -18.13 -4.34 -15.86
C ALA A 64 -16.83 -4.59 -16.65
N ARG A 65 -16.60 -3.85 -17.73
CA ARG A 65 -15.36 -3.93 -18.51
C ARG A 65 -14.15 -3.40 -17.74
N LEU A 66 -14.29 -2.28 -17.03
CA LEU A 66 -13.24 -1.68 -16.22
C LEU A 66 -12.91 -2.57 -15.01
N GLU A 67 -13.92 -3.09 -14.32
CA GLU A 67 -13.76 -4.06 -13.23
C GLU A 67 -13.01 -5.31 -13.69
N HIS A 68 -13.36 -5.85 -14.86
CA HIS A 68 -12.64 -7.00 -15.42
C HIS A 68 -11.17 -6.68 -15.70
N GLN A 69 -10.87 -5.45 -16.12
CA GLN A 69 -9.50 -4.99 -16.32
C GLN A 69 -8.74 -4.86 -14.99
N GLN A 70 -9.36 -4.33 -13.93
CA GLN A 70 -8.75 -4.25 -12.59
C GLN A 70 -8.47 -5.65 -12.05
N ALA A 71 -9.46 -6.55 -12.09
CA ALA A 71 -9.29 -7.95 -11.68
C ALA A 71 -8.22 -8.72 -12.49
N HIS A 72 -7.97 -8.34 -13.75
CA HIS A 72 -6.86 -8.91 -14.51
C HIS A 72 -5.50 -8.41 -13.99
N ILE A 73 -5.39 -7.12 -13.65
CA ILE A 73 -4.18 -6.53 -13.09
C ILE A 73 -3.86 -7.17 -11.73
N ASP A 74 -4.86 -7.34 -10.87
CA ASP A 74 -4.71 -7.97 -9.56
C ASP A 74 -4.15 -9.39 -9.70
N ARG A 75 -4.69 -10.20 -10.63
CA ARG A 75 -4.15 -11.55 -10.90
C ARG A 75 -2.71 -11.56 -11.41
N VAL A 76 -2.30 -10.53 -12.15
CA VAL A 76 -0.91 -10.42 -12.63
C VAL A 76 0.01 -9.99 -11.49
N GLU A 77 -0.45 -9.11 -10.61
CA GLU A 77 0.24 -8.72 -9.39
C GLU A 77 0.43 -9.90 -8.44
N ASP A 78 -0.64 -10.67 -8.14
CA ASP A 78 -0.57 -11.88 -7.33
C ASP A 78 0.47 -12.87 -7.86
N ARG A 79 0.54 -13.03 -9.18
CA ARG A 79 1.51 -13.91 -9.83
C ARG A 79 2.93 -13.35 -9.75
N ALA A 80 3.10 -12.04 -9.85
CA ALA A 80 4.40 -11.38 -9.74
C ALA A 80 4.91 -11.38 -8.30
N LEU A 81 4.02 -11.43 -7.30
CA LEU A 81 4.38 -11.53 -5.88
C LEU A 81 4.55 -12.98 -5.39
N ALA A 82 4.24 -13.98 -6.22
CA ALA A 82 4.28 -15.39 -5.83
C ALA A 82 5.69 -15.89 -5.45
N ASP A 83 6.75 -15.25 -5.98
CA ASP A 83 8.14 -15.54 -5.64
C ASP A 83 8.67 -14.71 -4.45
N GLY A 84 7.79 -13.88 -3.86
CA GLY A 84 8.05 -13.04 -2.71
C GLY A 84 8.60 -11.65 -3.01
N SER A 85 8.88 -11.29 -4.27
CA SER A 85 9.32 -9.92 -4.58
C SER A 85 9.17 -9.53 -6.04
N LEU A 86 8.79 -8.28 -6.28
CA LEU A 86 8.72 -7.72 -7.62
C LEU A 86 10.11 -7.43 -8.18
N ASN A 87 10.44 -8.07 -9.29
CA ASN A 87 11.62 -7.68 -10.07
C ASN A 87 11.34 -6.44 -10.93
N ARG A 88 12.40 -5.82 -11.46
CA ARG A 88 12.31 -4.59 -12.25
C ARG A 88 11.50 -4.75 -13.55
N HIS A 89 11.44 -5.95 -14.12
CA HIS A 89 10.69 -6.21 -15.35
C HIS A 89 9.19 -6.31 -15.07
N GLU A 90 8.79 -7.03 -14.02
CA GLU A 90 7.40 -7.10 -13.53
C GLU A 90 6.89 -5.71 -13.12
N ALA A 91 7.68 -4.97 -12.34
CA ALA A 91 7.31 -3.62 -11.92
C ALA A 91 6.99 -2.72 -13.12
N ARG A 92 7.84 -2.75 -14.17
CA ARG A 92 7.60 -1.99 -15.40
C ARG A 92 6.39 -2.49 -16.18
N HIS A 93 6.16 -3.80 -16.18
CA HIS A 93 4.99 -4.39 -16.83
C HIS A 93 3.70 -3.91 -16.14
N MET A 94 3.65 -3.96 -14.81
CA MET A 94 2.53 -3.45 -14.02
C MET A 94 2.33 -1.95 -14.19
N GLU A 95 3.39 -1.14 -14.19
CA GLU A 95 3.26 0.30 -14.45
C GLU A 95 2.57 0.56 -15.81
N LYS A 96 2.93 -0.20 -16.86
CA LYS A 96 2.29 -0.09 -18.18
C LYS A 96 0.81 -0.50 -18.14
N MET A 97 0.48 -1.57 -17.43
CA MET A 97 -0.92 -2.01 -17.27
C MET A 97 -1.74 -0.95 -16.52
N GLN A 98 -1.22 -0.42 -15.42
CA GLN A 98 -1.87 0.64 -14.65
C GLN A 98 -2.04 1.94 -15.44
N ASP A 99 -1.08 2.28 -16.32
CA ASP A 99 -1.22 3.41 -17.23
C ASP A 99 -2.30 3.18 -18.30
N ARG A 100 -2.43 1.94 -18.77
CA ARG A 100 -3.50 1.57 -19.70
C ARG A 100 -4.86 1.66 -19.03
N ALA A 101 -5.03 1.06 -17.86
CA ALA A 101 -6.27 1.13 -17.10
C ALA A 101 -6.68 2.58 -16.77
N LYS A 102 -5.72 3.43 -16.35
CA LYS A 102 -5.96 4.87 -16.18
C LYS A 102 -6.54 5.53 -17.44
N ARG A 103 -5.96 5.25 -18.61
CA ARG A 103 -6.41 5.79 -19.90
C ARG A 103 -7.80 5.27 -20.26
N ASP A 104 -8.05 3.99 -20.05
CA ASP A 104 -9.33 3.36 -20.34
C ASP A 104 -10.44 3.94 -19.45
N ILE A 105 -10.22 4.07 -18.14
CA ILE A 105 -11.17 4.75 -17.23
C ILE A 105 -11.43 6.19 -17.67
N ARG A 106 -10.39 6.94 -18.07
CA ARG A 106 -10.57 8.32 -18.55
C ARG A 106 -11.40 8.36 -19.83
N ARG A 107 -11.18 7.40 -20.74
CA ARG A 107 -11.90 7.30 -22.01
C ARG A 107 -13.37 6.99 -21.76
N GLN A 108 -13.69 5.93 -21.02
CA GLN A 108 -15.09 5.52 -20.76
C GLN A 108 -15.87 6.64 -20.04
N LYS A 109 -15.25 7.31 -19.06
CA LYS A 109 -15.90 8.44 -18.36
C LYS A 109 -16.28 9.63 -19.27
N HIS A 110 -15.72 9.71 -20.48
CA HIS A 110 -15.83 10.87 -21.36
C HIS A 110 -16.38 10.53 -22.76
N ASP A 111 -16.52 9.25 -23.12
CA ASP A 111 -16.78 8.85 -24.51
C ASP A 111 -18.26 8.90 -24.92
N ARG A 112 -19.10 9.56 -24.11
CA ARG A 112 -20.52 9.87 -24.38
C ARG A 112 -21.31 8.66 -24.88
N GLN A 113 -20.92 7.46 -24.50
CA GLN A 113 -21.75 6.28 -24.67
C GLN A 113 -22.90 6.41 -23.67
N HIS A 114 -23.92 7.17 -24.06
CA HIS A 114 -25.18 7.17 -23.35
C HIS A 114 -25.73 5.74 -23.43
N ALA A 115 -25.95 5.11 -22.27
CA ALA A 115 -26.75 3.89 -22.21
C ALA A 115 -28.07 4.17 -22.94
N GLN A 116 -28.26 3.49 -24.07
CA GLN A 116 -29.54 3.43 -24.76
C GLN A 116 -30.50 2.55 -23.95
#